data_AF-A0ABC9DLF3-F1
#
_entry.id   AF-A0ABC9DLF3-F1
#
_cell.length_a   1.000
_cell.length_b   1.000
_cell.length_c   1.000
_cell.angle_alpha   90.00
_cell.angle_beta   90.00
_cell.angle_gamma   90.00
#
_symmetry.space_group_name_H-M   'P 1'
#
loop_
_entity.id
_entity.type
_entity.pdbx_description
1 polymer ?
#
loop_
_entity_poly.entity_id
_entity_poly.type
_entity_poly.pdbx_seq_one_letter_code
_entity_poly.pdbx_strand_id
1 'polypeptide(L)'
;MATARSLAALSSARATRPGPRCSGSAWPSRAVSATARGAADPAAEHVRRLVAEFDPAIPLEAAVTPPSGWYTDPGFLQLELDRVFLHGWQAVGHIWQVKNPNDFFTGRLGNVEFVICRDANGNLHAFHNVCRHHASLLACGSGQKTCFQCPYHGWTYGLDGTLLKATRISGIKNFNKNEFGLVPIKVATWGPFVLARFDDESTEGDVVGDEWLGSASELLSTNGIDTSLPHICRREYIINCNWKVFCDNYLDGGYHVPYAHGALASGLQLQSYETLTYERVSVQRCESAPSESDDFERLGTKALYAFVYPNFMINRYGPWMDTNLAVPLGSTKCKDDKNFIERSLKDSEQVQIEDITLCEGVQRGLESPAYSIGRYAPSVEMAMHHFHCLLHANLSI
;
A
#
# COMPACT_ATOMS: atom_id res chain seq x y z
N MET A 1 -13.98 38.21 -80.47
CA MET A 1 -15.44 38.25 -80.67
C MET A 1 -16.06 37.06 -79.95
N ALA A 2 -17.29 37.25 -79.46
CA ALA A 2 -18.18 36.27 -78.82
C ALA A 2 -17.95 35.94 -77.32
N THR A 3 -18.85 36.53 -76.54
CA THR A 3 -19.25 36.35 -75.14
C THR A 3 -20.00 35.03 -74.86
N ALA A 4 -19.89 34.49 -73.65
CA ALA A 4 -20.97 33.84 -72.86
C ALA A 4 -20.37 33.20 -71.58
N ARG A 5 -20.61 33.75 -70.40
CA ARG A 5 -21.76 33.56 -69.46
C ARG A 5 -21.49 32.48 -68.40
N SER A 6 -21.54 32.97 -67.17
CA SER A 6 -21.43 32.33 -65.86
C SER A 6 -22.39 31.14 -65.67
N LEU A 7 -21.90 30.08 -65.02
CA LEU A 7 -22.70 28.99 -64.47
C LEU A 7 -22.52 28.98 -62.95
N ALA A 8 -23.63 29.25 -62.26
CA ALA A 8 -23.78 29.22 -60.83
C ALA A 8 -23.96 27.77 -60.33
N ALA A 9 -23.43 27.54 -59.12
CA ALA A 9 -23.46 26.28 -58.39
C ALA A 9 -24.89 25.90 -57.95
N LEU A 10 -25.26 24.63 -58.17
CA LEU A 10 -26.42 23.99 -57.56
C LEU A 10 -25.96 23.10 -56.40
N SER A 11 -26.31 23.56 -55.19
CA SER A 11 -26.22 22.86 -53.92
C SER A 11 -27.29 21.78 -53.84
N SER A 12 -26.90 20.52 -53.60
CA SER A 12 -27.83 19.45 -53.20
C SER A 12 -27.76 19.25 -51.68
N ALA A 13 -28.77 19.77 -50.98
CA ALA A 13 -28.97 19.54 -49.55
C ALA A 13 -29.34 18.07 -49.29
N ARG A 14 -28.48 17.34 -48.58
CA ARG A 14 -28.85 16.08 -47.90
C ARG A 14 -29.46 16.43 -46.55
N ALA A 15 -30.75 16.14 -46.38
CA ALA A 15 -31.42 16.21 -45.10
C ALA A 15 -30.88 15.13 -44.16
N THR A 16 -30.15 15.54 -43.13
CA THR A 16 -29.77 14.71 -41.99
C THR A 16 -30.98 14.56 -41.06
N ARG A 17 -31.42 13.32 -40.85
CA ARG A 17 -32.37 12.98 -39.78
C ARG A 17 -31.64 13.08 -38.44
N PRO A 18 -32.22 13.70 -37.40
CA PRO A 18 -31.62 13.68 -36.07
C PRO A 18 -31.81 12.28 -35.46
N GLY A 19 -30.70 11.66 -35.05
CA GLY A 19 -30.71 10.44 -34.24
C GLY A 19 -31.31 10.71 -32.85
N PRO A 20 -31.85 9.68 -32.18
CA PRO A 20 -32.42 9.84 -30.86
C PRO A 20 -31.32 10.24 -29.87
N ARG A 21 -31.54 11.36 -29.17
CA ARG A 21 -30.73 11.76 -28.02
C ARG A 21 -30.90 10.72 -26.92
N CYS A 22 -29.86 9.95 -26.64
CA CYS A 22 -29.76 9.23 -25.36
C CYS A 22 -29.61 10.28 -24.26
N SER A 23 -30.70 10.54 -23.55
CA SER A 23 -30.66 11.17 -22.23
C SER A 23 -29.77 10.32 -21.32
N GLY A 24 -28.73 10.92 -20.76
CA GLY A 24 -27.90 10.29 -19.75
C GLY A 24 -28.76 9.87 -18.56
N SER A 25 -29.02 8.58 -18.44
CA SER A 25 -29.48 7.99 -17.19
C SER A 25 -28.27 7.87 -16.28
N ALA A 26 -28.03 8.93 -15.50
CA ALA A 26 -27.25 8.82 -14.28
C ALA A 26 -27.89 7.69 -13.46
N TRP A 27 -27.11 6.67 -13.15
CA TRP A 27 -27.51 5.67 -12.17
C TRP A 27 -27.77 6.39 -10.85
N PRO A 28 -28.85 6.06 -10.12
CA PRO A 28 -29.10 6.70 -8.84
C PRO A 28 -27.93 6.36 -7.94
N SER A 29 -27.13 7.38 -7.61
CA SER A 29 -26.35 7.38 -6.40
C SER A 29 -27.31 6.97 -5.29
N ARG A 30 -26.93 5.97 -4.50
CA ARG A 30 -27.65 5.65 -3.26
C ARG A 30 -27.52 6.88 -2.37
N ALA A 31 -28.41 7.86 -2.56
CA ALA A 31 -28.73 8.84 -1.57
C ALA A 31 -29.34 8.03 -0.41
N VAL A 32 -28.51 7.77 0.59
CA VAL A 32 -28.97 7.27 1.88
C VAL A 32 -29.96 8.30 2.39
N SER A 33 -31.23 7.89 2.44
CA SER A 33 -32.32 8.65 3.03
C SER A 33 -31.91 9.12 4.43
N ALA A 34 -31.59 10.40 4.57
CA ALA A 34 -31.28 11.05 5.83
C ALA A 34 -32.57 11.25 6.64
N THR A 35 -33.08 10.18 7.24
CA THR A 35 -34.21 10.25 8.18
C THR A 35 -34.12 9.13 9.24
N ALA A 36 -33.09 9.20 10.07
CA ALA A 36 -33.18 8.85 11.48
C ALA A 36 -32.00 9.50 12.21
N ARG A 37 -32.25 10.44 13.13
CA ARG A 37 -31.28 10.75 14.19
C ARG A 37 -31.25 9.55 15.13
N GLY A 38 -30.63 8.47 14.67
CA GLY A 38 -30.41 7.25 15.43
C GLY A 38 -29.31 7.48 16.46
N ALA A 39 -29.46 6.91 17.65
CA ALA A 39 -28.41 6.91 18.66
C ALA A 39 -27.08 6.43 18.04
N ALA A 40 -25.97 7.07 18.43
CA ALA A 40 -24.65 6.69 17.95
C ALA A 40 -24.40 5.20 18.21
N ASP A 41 -23.92 4.47 17.19
CA ASP A 41 -23.50 3.08 17.33
C ASP A 41 -22.45 2.98 18.47
N PRO A 42 -22.74 2.23 19.56
CA PRO A 42 -21.83 2.11 20.69
C PRO A 42 -20.43 1.60 20.31
N ALA A 43 -20.31 0.76 19.28
CA ALA A 43 -19.03 0.26 18.81
C ALA A 43 -18.22 1.38 18.12
N ALA A 44 -18.86 2.16 17.25
CA ALA A 44 -18.25 3.32 16.62
C ALA A 44 -17.85 4.40 17.65
N GLU A 45 -18.67 4.58 18.69
CA GLU A 45 -18.35 5.51 19.79
C GLU A 45 -17.15 5.04 20.63
N HIS A 46 -17.05 3.74 20.90
CA HIS A 46 -15.91 3.16 21.60
C HIS A 46 -14.60 3.41 20.84
N VAL A 47 -14.57 3.12 19.53
CA VAL A 47 -13.39 3.37 18.69
C VAL A 47 -13.04 4.86 18.63
N ARG A 48 -14.03 5.76 18.53
CA ARG A 48 -13.79 7.21 18.58
C ARG A 48 -13.12 7.65 19.88
N ARG A 49 -13.52 7.09 21.03
CA ARG A 49 -12.86 7.38 22.31
C ARG A 49 -11.41 6.92 22.33
N LEU A 50 -11.13 5.72 21.80
CA LEU A 50 -9.76 5.23 21.67
C LEU A 50 -8.88 6.17 20.83
N VAL A 51 -9.40 6.71 19.72
CA VAL A 51 -8.65 7.70 18.91
C VAL A 51 -8.35 8.96 19.73
N ALA A 52 -9.33 9.47 20.47
CA ALA A 52 -9.22 10.70 21.26
C ALA A 52 -8.31 10.58 22.51
N GLU A 53 -7.91 9.37 22.91
CA GLU A 53 -6.97 9.15 24.02
C GLU A 53 -5.52 9.49 23.64
N PHE A 54 -5.22 9.62 22.35
CA PHE A 54 -3.93 10.11 21.86
C PHE A 54 -4.08 11.55 21.35
N ASP A 55 -3.24 12.47 21.84
CA ASP A 55 -3.26 13.88 21.42
C ASP A 55 -1.97 14.24 20.67
N PRO A 56 -2.01 14.41 19.33
CA PRO A 56 -0.82 14.74 18.53
C PRO A 56 -0.32 16.17 18.74
N ALA A 57 -1.06 17.02 19.46
CA ALA A 57 -0.63 18.39 19.76
C ALA A 57 0.33 18.45 20.97
N ILE A 58 0.43 17.38 21.75
CA ILE A 58 1.37 17.29 22.86
C ILE A 58 2.80 17.11 22.30
N PRO A 59 3.77 17.96 22.67
CA PRO A 59 5.16 17.81 22.23
C PRO A 59 5.75 16.45 22.64
N LEU A 60 6.68 15.93 21.83
CA LEU A 60 7.28 14.60 21.98
C LEU A 60 7.78 14.30 23.41
N GLU A 61 8.38 15.30 24.07
CA GLU A 61 8.93 15.20 25.43
C GLU A 61 7.86 14.97 26.50
N ALA A 62 6.63 15.43 26.21
CA ALA A 62 5.47 15.32 27.08
C ALA A 62 4.47 14.24 26.61
N ALA A 63 4.60 13.75 25.38
CA ALA A 63 3.68 12.82 24.75
C ALA A 63 3.72 11.42 25.37
N VAL A 64 2.63 10.68 25.16
CA VAL A 64 2.49 9.27 25.52
C VAL A 64 2.24 8.47 24.25
N THR A 65 2.61 7.18 24.25
CA THR A 65 2.24 6.31 23.14
C THR A 65 0.72 6.18 23.03
N PRO A 66 0.18 5.76 21.87
CA PRO A 66 -1.24 5.45 21.79
C PRO A 66 -1.64 4.38 22.82
N PRO A 67 -2.90 4.38 23.25
CA PRO A 67 -3.39 3.39 24.21
C PRO A 67 -3.31 1.98 23.63
N SER A 68 -3.13 0.98 24.49
CA SER A 68 -3.06 -0.44 24.11
C SER A 68 -4.27 -0.91 23.30
N GLY A 69 -5.42 -0.24 23.44
CA GLY A 69 -6.61 -0.44 22.62
C GLY A 69 -6.37 -0.27 21.12
N TRP A 70 -5.47 0.63 20.69
CA TRP A 70 -5.10 0.78 19.27
C TRP A 70 -4.51 -0.51 18.69
N TYR A 71 -3.85 -1.30 19.52
CA TYR A 71 -3.12 -2.51 19.11
C TYR A 71 -3.90 -3.81 19.34
N THR A 72 -4.99 -3.75 20.12
CA THR A 72 -5.69 -4.96 20.58
C THR A 72 -7.16 -5.00 20.15
N ASP A 73 -7.80 -3.84 19.94
CA ASP A 73 -9.23 -3.75 19.64
C ASP A 73 -9.53 -4.08 18.16
N PRO A 74 -10.36 -5.11 17.88
CA PRO A 74 -10.72 -5.45 16.49
C PRO A 74 -11.50 -4.38 15.75
N GLY A 75 -12.32 -3.58 16.46
CA GLY A 75 -13.04 -2.46 15.89
C GLY A 75 -12.10 -1.34 15.45
N PHE A 76 -10.99 -1.16 16.17
CA PHE A 76 -9.94 -0.23 15.78
C PHE A 76 -9.24 -0.67 14.50
N LEU A 77 -8.90 -1.96 14.36
CA LEU A 77 -8.33 -2.46 13.10
C LEU A 77 -9.27 -2.24 11.90
N GLN A 78 -10.58 -2.42 12.07
CA GLN A 78 -11.53 -2.17 10.99
C GLN A 78 -11.49 -0.70 10.56
N LEU A 79 -11.42 0.24 11.52
CA LEU A 79 -11.24 1.66 11.23
C LEU A 79 -9.92 1.93 10.48
N GLU A 80 -8.82 1.28 10.87
CA GLU A 80 -7.53 1.41 10.19
C GLU A 80 -7.58 0.90 8.75
N LEU A 81 -8.18 -0.27 8.52
CA LEU A 81 -8.38 -0.79 7.16
C LEU A 81 -9.14 0.24 6.31
N ASP A 82 -10.23 0.78 6.85
CA ASP A 82 -11.10 1.69 6.11
C ASP A 82 -10.47 3.07 5.90
N ARG A 83 -9.74 3.64 6.87
CA ARG A 83 -9.25 5.03 6.84
C ARG A 83 -7.77 5.20 6.52
N VAL A 84 -6.97 4.15 6.68
CA VAL A 84 -5.52 4.18 6.46
C VAL A 84 -5.13 3.38 5.22
N PHE A 85 -5.54 2.11 5.14
CA PHE A 85 -5.07 1.21 4.08
C PHE A 85 -5.83 1.36 2.77
N LEU A 86 -7.12 1.71 2.82
CA LEU A 86 -7.93 1.92 1.62
C LEU A 86 -7.83 3.34 1.04
N HIS A 87 -6.98 4.19 1.63
CA HIS A 87 -6.73 5.55 1.17
C HIS A 87 -5.28 5.77 0.74
N GLY A 88 -5.09 6.51 -0.36
CA GLY A 88 -3.77 6.80 -0.92
C GLY A 88 -3.06 5.61 -1.55
N TRP A 89 -1.78 5.80 -1.91
CA TRP A 89 -0.96 4.78 -2.57
C TRP A 89 -0.42 3.73 -1.59
N GLN A 90 -0.63 2.47 -1.93
CA GLN A 90 -0.14 1.30 -1.19
C GLN A 90 0.85 0.53 -2.05
N ALA A 91 2.03 0.21 -1.52
CA ALA A 91 2.94 -0.72 -2.17
C ALA A 91 2.36 -2.13 -2.13
N VAL A 92 2.11 -2.74 -3.29
CA VAL A 92 1.42 -4.04 -3.40
C VAL A 92 2.24 -5.12 -4.09
N GLY A 93 3.37 -4.75 -4.70
CA GLY A 93 4.26 -5.69 -5.34
C GLY A 93 5.43 -5.01 -6.04
N HIS A 94 6.12 -5.78 -6.87
CA HIS A 94 7.30 -5.34 -7.59
C HIS A 94 7.10 -5.53 -9.10
N ILE A 95 7.68 -4.63 -9.89
CA ILE A 95 7.55 -4.60 -11.35
C ILE A 95 7.98 -5.92 -12.04
N TRP A 96 8.84 -6.74 -11.42
CA TRP A 96 9.28 -8.00 -11.99
C TRP A 96 8.14 -9.03 -12.09
N GLN A 97 7.15 -8.95 -11.20
CA GLN A 97 5.97 -9.82 -11.19
C GLN A 97 5.04 -9.56 -12.38
N VAL A 98 5.20 -8.40 -13.03
CA VAL A 98 4.48 -7.96 -14.24
C VAL A 98 5.45 -7.39 -15.27
N LYS A 99 6.58 -8.07 -15.46
CA LYS A 99 7.65 -7.60 -16.36
C LYS A 99 7.23 -7.68 -17.83
N ASN A 100 6.58 -8.76 -18.22
CA ASN A 100 6.22 -9.06 -19.60
C ASN A 100 4.72 -8.87 -19.83
N PRO A 101 4.29 -8.62 -21.09
CA PRO A 101 2.88 -8.68 -21.45
C PRO A 101 2.26 -10.02 -21.02
N ASN A 102 1.01 -9.97 -20.56
CA ASN A 102 0.22 -11.09 -20.03
C ASN A 102 0.63 -11.60 -18.63
N ASP A 103 1.69 -11.08 -18.03
CA ASP A 103 2.02 -11.39 -16.63
C ASP A 103 0.96 -10.81 -15.69
N PHE A 104 0.64 -11.53 -14.62
CA PHE A 104 -0.25 -11.10 -13.55
C PHE A 104 0.24 -11.58 -12.17
N PHE A 105 -0.19 -10.88 -11.12
CA PHE A 105 -0.20 -11.41 -9.75
C PHE A 105 -1.44 -10.95 -9.00
N THR A 106 -1.83 -11.71 -7.98
CA THR A 106 -2.94 -11.38 -7.08
C THR A 106 -2.45 -11.06 -5.69
N GLY A 107 -3.21 -10.27 -4.96
CA GLY A 107 -2.98 -10.01 -3.54
C GLY A 107 -4.27 -9.62 -2.82
N ARG A 108 -4.14 -9.39 -1.52
CA ARG A 108 -5.25 -9.01 -0.66
C ARG A 108 -4.79 -7.94 0.33
N LEU A 109 -5.60 -6.90 0.51
CA LEU A 109 -5.45 -5.89 1.55
C LEU A 109 -6.76 -5.76 2.33
N GLY A 110 -6.76 -6.12 3.61
CA GLY A 110 -7.99 -6.22 4.40
C GLY A 110 -8.99 -7.19 3.76
N ASN A 111 -10.11 -6.68 3.27
CA ASN A 111 -11.13 -7.46 2.55
C ASN A 111 -11.12 -7.25 1.03
N VAL A 112 -10.14 -6.51 0.51
CA VAL A 112 -10.02 -6.21 -0.91
C VAL A 112 -9.09 -7.22 -1.58
N GLU A 113 -9.68 -8.13 -2.36
CA GLU A 113 -8.97 -9.04 -3.27
C GLU A 113 -8.68 -8.30 -4.58
N PHE A 114 -7.41 -8.26 -5.00
CA PHE A 114 -6.99 -7.54 -6.19
C PHE A 114 -6.13 -8.41 -7.12
N VAL A 115 -6.12 -8.01 -8.40
CA VAL A 115 -5.24 -8.56 -9.42
C VAL A 115 -4.55 -7.40 -10.14
N ILE A 116 -3.23 -7.49 -10.28
CA ILE A 116 -2.42 -6.61 -11.12
C ILE A 116 -1.99 -7.41 -12.34
N CYS A 117 -2.10 -6.83 -13.53
CA CYS A 117 -1.65 -7.47 -14.76
C CYS A 117 -1.10 -6.49 -15.77
N ARG A 118 -0.27 -7.00 -16.69
CA ARG A 118 0.14 -6.27 -17.89
C ARG A 118 -0.63 -6.81 -19.09
N ASP A 119 -1.33 -5.94 -19.82
CA ASP A 119 -2.05 -6.37 -21.02
C ASP A 119 -1.09 -6.74 -22.18
N ALA A 120 -1.65 -7.23 -23.29
CA ALA A 120 -0.87 -7.62 -24.47
C ALA A 120 -0.16 -6.43 -25.15
N ASN A 121 -0.61 -5.20 -24.91
CA ASN A 121 0.01 -3.97 -25.42
C ASN A 121 1.10 -3.44 -24.47
N GLY A 122 1.27 -4.07 -23.31
CA GLY A 122 2.25 -3.67 -22.30
C GLY A 122 1.72 -2.68 -21.26
N ASN A 123 0.42 -2.34 -21.24
CA ASN A 123 -0.13 -1.42 -20.23
C ASN A 123 -0.38 -2.13 -18.91
N LEU A 124 -0.08 -1.46 -17.80
CA LEU A 124 -0.33 -1.95 -16.45
C LEU A 124 -1.77 -1.66 -16.03
N HIS A 125 -2.46 -2.68 -15.52
CA HIS A 125 -3.84 -2.57 -15.03
C HIS A 125 -3.96 -3.21 -13.65
N ALA A 126 -4.94 -2.73 -12.89
CA ALA A 126 -5.35 -3.33 -11.63
C ALA A 126 -6.88 -3.38 -11.53
N PHE A 127 -7.39 -4.46 -10.94
CA PHE A 127 -8.83 -4.66 -10.75
C PHE A 127 -9.11 -5.34 -9.42
N HIS A 128 -10.32 -5.15 -8.90
CA HIS A 128 -10.87 -6.08 -7.92
C HIS A 128 -10.93 -7.48 -8.55
N ASN A 129 -10.30 -8.47 -7.91
CA ASN A 129 -10.21 -9.85 -8.38
C ASN A 129 -11.53 -10.61 -8.12
N VAL A 130 -12.64 -10.04 -8.55
CA VAL A 130 -14.00 -10.50 -8.22
C VAL A 130 -14.85 -10.48 -9.47
N CYS A 131 -15.37 -11.66 -9.86
CA CYS A 131 -16.27 -11.79 -10.99
C CYS A 131 -17.55 -10.97 -10.76
N ARG A 132 -17.89 -10.11 -11.74
CA ARG A 132 -19.11 -9.28 -11.73
C ARG A 132 -20.42 -10.05 -11.88
N HIS A 133 -20.35 -11.37 -12.10
CA HIS A 133 -21.53 -12.24 -12.06
C HIS A 133 -21.86 -12.56 -10.60
N HIS A 134 -21.20 -13.56 -10.01
CA HIS A 134 -21.50 -14.08 -8.67
C HIS A 134 -20.23 -14.16 -7.79
N ALA A 135 -19.42 -13.08 -7.81
CA ALA A 135 -18.32 -12.80 -6.89
C ALA A 135 -17.19 -13.85 -6.74
N SER A 136 -17.10 -14.86 -7.61
CA SER A 136 -15.96 -15.78 -7.64
C SER A 136 -14.66 -15.03 -7.91
N LEU A 137 -13.57 -15.42 -7.25
CA LEU A 137 -12.23 -14.99 -7.62
C LEU A 137 -11.88 -15.44 -9.05
N LEU A 138 -11.16 -14.60 -9.78
CA LEU A 138 -10.84 -14.81 -11.20
C LEU A 138 -9.44 -15.38 -11.40
N ALA A 139 -8.50 -14.96 -10.57
CA ALA A 139 -7.11 -15.38 -10.59
C ALA A 139 -6.63 -15.73 -9.17
N CYS A 140 -5.53 -16.47 -9.08
CA CYS A 140 -4.86 -16.81 -7.83
C CYS A 140 -3.36 -16.94 -8.09
N GLY A 141 -2.53 -16.42 -7.17
CA GLY A 141 -1.08 -16.43 -7.27
C GLY A 141 -0.56 -15.49 -8.35
N SER A 142 0.46 -15.92 -9.08
CA SER A 142 1.04 -15.18 -10.21
C SER A 142 1.26 -16.09 -11.41
N GLY A 143 1.44 -15.51 -12.59
CA GLY A 143 1.72 -16.25 -13.81
C GLY A 143 1.37 -15.46 -15.06
N GLN A 144 1.09 -16.18 -16.15
CA GLN A 144 0.71 -15.58 -17.43
C GLN A 144 -0.70 -15.99 -17.84
N LYS A 145 -1.50 -15.02 -18.30
CA LYS A 145 -2.85 -15.25 -18.83
C LYS A 145 -3.14 -14.26 -19.94
N THR A 146 -3.81 -14.71 -20.99
CA THR A 146 -4.33 -13.80 -22.06
C THR A 146 -5.72 -13.26 -21.74
N CYS A 147 -6.42 -13.87 -20.77
CA CYS A 147 -7.73 -13.43 -20.26
C CYS A 147 -7.98 -14.05 -18.87
N PHE A 148 -8.91 -13.47 -18.13
CA PHE A 148 -9.40 -14.02 -16.87
C PHE A 148 -10.73 -14.73 -17.08
N GLN A 149 -10.71 -16.06 -17.04
CA GLN A 149 -11.93 -16.87 -17.07
C GLN A 149 -12.38 -17.20 -15.66
N CYS A 150 -13.58 -16.79 -15.30
CA CYS A 150 -14.21 -17.10 -14.03
C CYS A 150 -14.41 -18.62 -13.90
N PRO A 151 -13.84 -19.26 -12.85
CA PRO A 151 -13.92 -20.72 -12.67
C PRO A 151 -15.33 -21.20 -12.35
N TYR A 152 -16.23 -20.30 -11.92
CA TYR A 152 -17.58 -20.69 -11.52
C TYR A 152 -18.51 -20.93 -12.73
N HIS A 153 -18.67 -19.92 -13.59
CA HIS A 153 -19.63 -19.98 -14.71
C HIS A 153 -19.00 -19.70 -16.08
N GLY A 154 -17.68 -19.50 -16.15
CA GLY A 154 -16.98 -19.30 -17.41
C GLY A 154 -17.19 -17.94 -18.07
N TRP A 155 -17.59 -16.91 -17.32
CA TRP A 155 -17.49 -15.53 -17.79
C TRP A 155 -16.02 -15.17 -18.01
N THR A 156 -15.70 -14.55 -19.13
CA THR A 156 -14.31 -14.27 -19.54
C THR A 156 -14.11 -12.77 -19.63
N TYR A 157 -13.05 -12.27 -19.01
CA TYR A 157 -12.63 -10.87 -19.01
C TYR A 157 -11.28 -10.70 -19.70
N GLY A 158 -11.10 -9.62 -20.44
CA GLY A 158 -9.80 -9.22 -20.95
C GLY A 158 -8.87 -8.75 -19.83
N LEU A 159 -7.58 -8.62 -20.13
CA LEU A 159 -6.60 -8.03 -19.19
C LEU A 159 -6.78 -6.51 -19.02
N ASP A 160 -7.58 -5.89 -19.89
CA ASP A 160 -8.07 -4.52 -19.78
C ASP A 160 -9.36 -4.42 -18.93
N GLY A 161 -9.80 -5.53 -18.33
CA GLY A 161 -11.00 -5.61 -17.50
C GLY A 161 -12.32 -5.71 -18.27
N THR A 162 -12.30 -5.62 -19.60
CA THR A 162 -13.52 -5.71 -20.40
C THR A 162 -14.15 -7.10 -20.28
N LEU A 163 -15.46 -7.18 -20.06
CA LEU A 163 -16.16 -8.47 -20.16
C LEU A 163 -16.12 -8.89 -21.64
N LEU A 164 -15.50 -10.02 -21.98
CA LEU A 164 -15.37 -10.54 -23.35
C LEU A 164 -16.47 -11.56 -23.67
N LYS A 165 -16.86 -12.36 -22.68
CA LYS A 165 -17.87 -13.41 -22.87
C LYS A 165 -18.68 -13.61 -21.60
N ALA A 166 -20.00 -13.58 -21.72
CA ALA A 166 -20.93 -14.04 -20.69
C ALA A 166 -21.66 -15.26 -21.22
N THR A 167 -21.54 -16.40 -20.54
CA THR A 167 -22.09 -17.69 -20.96
C THR A 167 -23.57 -17.79 -20.61
N ARG A 168 -24.36 -18.48 -21.47
CA ARG A 168 -25.76 -18.83 -21.21
C ARG A 168 -26.68 -17.67 -20.79
N ILE A 169 -26.40 -16.45 -21.25
CA ILE A 169 -27.18 -15.23 -20.91
C ILE A 169 -28.52 -15.09 -21.65
N SER A 170 -28.90 -16.07 -22.48
CA SER A 170 -30.18 -16.04 -23.19
C SER A 170 -31.34 -15.92 -22.21
N GLY A 171 -32.27 -15.00 -22.48
CA GLY A 171 -33.44 -14.75 -21.63
C GLY A 171 -33.25 -13.70 -20.53
N ILE A 172 -32.02 -13.23 -20.27
CA ILE A 172 -31.80 -12.09 -19.36
C ILE A 172 -32.30 -10.81 -20.05
N LYS A 173 -33.18 -10.07 -19.38
CA LYS A 173 -33.67 -8.76 -19.83
C LYS A 173 -32.73 -7.65 -19.34
N ASN A 174 -32.59 -6.59 -20.13
CA ASN A 174 -31.81 -5.39 -19.78
C ASN A 174 -30.34 -5.67 -19.41
N PHE A 175 -29.72 -6.68 -20.03
CA PHE A 175 -28.30 -6.97 -19.83
C PHE A 175 -27.45 -6.26 -20.87
N ASN A 176 -26.66 -5.29 -20.43
CA ASN A 176 -25.62 -4.67 -21.24
C ASN A 176 -24.26 -5.17 -20.79
N LYS A 177 -23.61 -5.98 -21.62
CA LYS A 177 -22.29 -6.56 -21.36
C LYS A 177 -21.23 -5.52 -20.96
N ASN A 178 -21.33 -4.29 -21.46
CA ASN A 178 -20.37 -3.23 -21.19
C ASN A 178 -20.45 -2.68 -19.76
N GLU A 179 -21.56 -2.92 -19.02
CA GLU A 179 -21.74 -2.49 -17.63
C GLU A 179 -21.13 -3.47 -16.61
N PHE A 180 -20.68 -4.63 -17.08
CA PHE A 180 -20.20 -5.74 -16.25
C PHE A 180 -18.70 -6.03 -16.44
N GLY A 181 -17.92 -5.05 -16.90
CA GLY A 181 -16.45 -5.11 -16.84
C GLY A 181 -15.93 -5.15 -15.40
N LEU A 182 -14.68 -5.57 -15.20
CA LEU A 182 -14.06 -5.58 -13.88
C LEU A 182 -14.01 -4.17 -13.30
N VAL A 183 -14.15 -4.05 -11.98
CA VAL A 183 -14.04 -2.77 -11.29
C VAL A 183 -12.56 -2.41 -11.20
N PRO A 184 -12.10 -1.30 -11.82
CA PRO A 184 -10.70 -0.93 -11.84
C PRO A 184 -10.22 -0.45 -10.47
N ILE A 185 -8.93 -0.63 -10.23
CA ILE A 185 -8.17 -0.05 -9.12
C ILE A 185 -7.08 0.81 -9.77
N LYS A 186 -6.79 1.99 -9.20
CA LYS A 186 -5.70 2.82 -9.72
C LYS A 186 -4.38 2.11 -9.48
N VAL A 187 -3.52 2.09 -10.49
CA VAL A 187 -2.20 1.45 -10.41
C VAL A 187 -1.15 2.34 -11.03
N ALA A 188 0.02 2.35 -10.41
CA ALA A 188 1.17 3.08 -10.88
C ALA A 188 2.46 2.33 -10.50
N THR A 189 3.58 2.86 -10.98
CA THR A 189 4.90 2.39 -10.59
C THR A 189 5.72 3.55 -10.07
N TRP A 190 6.47 3.31 -8.99
CA TRP A 190 7.53 4.21 -8.56
C TRP A 190 8.79 3.39 -8.28
N GLY A 191 9.89 3.71 -9.00
CA GLY A 191 11.07 2.86 -9.02
C GLY A 191 10.73 1.40 -9.36
N PRO A 192 11.15 0.42 -8.54
CA PRO A 192 10.84 -0.99 -8.76
C PRO A 192 9.43 -1.42 -8.25
N PHE A 193 8.70 -0.54 -7.56
CA PHE A 193 7.47 -0.91 -6.86
C PHE A 193 6.23 -0.69 -7.72
N VAL A 194 5.27 -1.59 -7.57
CA VAL A 194 3.91 -1.45 -8.06
C VAL A 194 3.06 -0.92 -6.91
N LEU A 195 2.42 0.22 -7.15
CA LEU A 195 1.55 0.89 -6.20
C LEU A 195 0.09 0.75 -6.65
N ALA A 196 -0.81 0.50 -5.71
CA ALA A 196 -2.25 0.49 -5.94
C ALA A 196 -2.95 1.49 -5.02
N ARG A 197 -4.02 2.12 -5.52
CA ARG A 197 -4.88 3.03 -4.76
C ARG A 197 -6.33 2.58 -4.90
N PHE A 198 -6.96 2.34 -3.75
CA PHE A 198 -8.27 1.68 -3.64
C PHE A 198 -9.44 2.65 -3.48
N ASP A 199 -9.16 3.91 -3.14
CA ASP A 199 -10.14 4.99 -3.16
C ASP A 199 -10.36 5.54 -4.60
N ASP A 200 -11.47 6.25 -4.78
CA ASP A 200 -11.84 6.90 -6.05
C ASP A 200 -11.45 8.39 -6.08
N GLU A 201 -10.63 8.85 -5.13
CA GLU A 201 -10.25 10.26 -5.08
C GLU A 201 -9.29 10.60 -6.22
N SER A 202 -9.70 11.53 -7.08
CA SER A 202 -8.92 12.00 -8.23
C SER A 202 -7.95 13.10 -7.83
N THR A 203 -6.67 12.79 -7.78
CA THR A 203 -5.58 13.75 -7.94
C THR A 203 -5.25 13.81 -9.43
N GLU A 204 -5.88 14.74 -10.16
CA GLU A 204 -5.48 15.01 -11.54
C GLU A 204 -4.16 15.79 -11.52
N GLY A 205 -3.11 15.21 -12.11
CA GLY A 205 -1.87 15.93 -12.43
C GLY A 205 -0.67 15.70 -11.52
N ASP A 206 -0.80 14.93 -10.45
CA ASP A 206 0.32 14.68 -9.53
C ASP A 206 1.19 13.50 -10.00
N VAL A 207 2.51 13.65 -9.86
CA VAL A 207 3.46 12.56 -10.06
C VAL A 207 3.33 11.61 -8.87
N VAL A 208 3.17 10.32 -9.11
CA VAL A 208 2.96 9.29 -8.07
C VAL A 208 3.98 9.36 -6.93
N GLY A 209 5.23 9.75 -7.24
CA GLY A 209 6.26 9.96 -6.23
C GLY A 209 5.96 11.13 -5.28
N ASP A 210 5.37 12.21 -5.78
CA ASP A 210 5.03 13.39 -4.98
C ASP A 210 3.86 13.09 -4.04
N GLU A 211 2.83 12.37 -4.51
CA GLU A 211 1.72 11.93 -3.65
C GLU A 211 2.17 10.91 -2.60
N TRP A 212 3.02 9.96 -2.99
CA TRP A 212 3.40 8.84 -2.12
C TRP A 212 4.47 9.22 -1.12
N LEU A 213 5.47 10.00 -1.54
CA LEU A 213 6.68 10.29 -0.77
C LEU A 213 6.84 11.77 -0.40
N GLY A 214 6.06 12.67 -1.00
CA GLY A 214 6.19 14.11 -0.76
C GLY A 214 7.59 14.62 -1.07
N SER A 215 8.11 15.49 -0.21
CA SER A 215 9.44 16.08 -0.38
C SER A 215 10.59 15.07 -0.17
N ALA A 216 10.32 13.85 0.30
CA ALA A 216 11.30 12.78 0.39
C ALA A 216 11.58 12.06 -0.95
N SER A 217 10.78 12.31 -1.99
CA SER A 217 10.88 11.63 -3.29
C SER A 217 12.28 11.71 -3.90
N GLU A 218 12.88 12.92 -3.96
CA GLU A 218 14.22 13.14 -4.52
C GLU A 218 15.31 12.40 -3.71
N LEU A 219 15.24 12.50 -2.38
CA LEU A 219 16.16 11.85 -1.46
C LEU A 219 16.13 10.32 -1.62
N LEU A 220 14.94 9.74 -1.68
CA LEU A 220 14.77 8.30 -1.80
C LEU A 220 15.14 7.81 -3.21
N SER A 221 14.86 8.58 -4.26
CA SER A 221 15.28 8.24 -5.62
C SER A 221 16.81 8.23 -5.79
N THR A 222 17.51 9.05 -5.02
CA THR A 222 18.97 9.21 -5.12
C THR A 222 19.74 8.27 -4.19
N ASN A 223 19.24 8.08 -2.97
CA ASN A 223 19.99 7.39 -1.91
C ASN A 223 19.27 6.17 -1.33
N GLY A 224 17.95 6.06 -1.49
CA GLY A 224 17.15 4.98 -0.90
C GLY A 224 16.95 3.80 -1.85
N ILE A 225 16.62 4.09 -3.11
CA ILE A 225 16.28 3.10 -4.13
C ILE A 225 17.33 3.08 -5.24
N ASP A 226 17.69 1.86 -5.63
CA ASP A 226 18.52 1.62 -6.80
C ASP A 226 17.79 0.67 -7.75
N THR A 227 17.29 1.22 -8.87
CA THR A 227 16.53 0.47 -9.88
C THR A 227 17.40 -0.48 -10.70
N SER A 228 18.73 -0.41 -10.58
CA SER A 228 19.65 -1.32 -11.25
C SER A 228 19.80 -2.66 -10.50
N LEU A 229 19.41 -2.72 -9.23
CA LEU A 229 19.50 -3.93 -8.43
C LEU A 229 18.52 -5.00 -8.94
N PRO A 230 19.01 -6.22 -9.25
CA PRO A 230 18.13 -7.31 -9.62
C PRO A 230 17.34 -7.81 -8.40
N HIS A 231 16.08 -8.18 -8.61
CA HIS A 231 15.31 -8.91 -7.60
C HIS A 231 15.92 -10.30 -7.37
N ILE A 232 16.04 -10.72 -6.10
CA ILE A 232 16.73 -11.96 -5.73
C ILE A 232 15.77 -13.03 -5.21
N CYS A 233 15.09 -12.78 -4.09
CA CYS A 233 14.11 -13.71 -3.51
C CYS A 233 13.04 -12.92 -2.76
N ARG A 234 11.94 -13.58 -2.37
CA ARG A 234 10.87 -13.04 -1.54
C ARG A 234 10.58 -14.00 -0.38
N ARG A 235 10.41 -13.48 0.84
CA ARG A 235 10.02 -14.27 2.01
C ARG A 235 8.82 -13.66 2.70
N GLU A 236 7.91 -14.51 3.17
CA GLU A 236 6.72 -14.10 3.90
C GLU A 236 6.76 -14.66 5.32
N TYR A 237 6.60 -13.79 6.30
CA TYR A 237 6.51 -14.16 7.72
C TYR A 237 5.13 -13.86 8.25
N ILE A 238 4.60 -14.78 9.06
CA ILE A 238 3.39 -14.54 9.83
C ILE A 238 3.82 -14.19 11.25
N ILE A 239 3.56 -12.96 11.66
CA ILE A 239 3.98 -12.43 12.96
C ILE A 239 2.74 -12.27 13.84
N ASN A 240 2.75 -12.82 15.05
CA ASN A 240 1.61 -12.71 15.97
C ASN A 240 1.67 -11.41 16.77
N CYS A 241 1.73 -10.28 16.06
CA CYS A 241 1.57 -8.95 16.60
C CYS A 241 0.68 -8.08 15.70
N ASN A 242 0.12 -7.00 16.26
CA ASN A 242 -0.49 -5.94 15.48
C ASN A 242 0.54 -5.36 14.50
N TRP A 243 0.10 -4.96 13.31
CA TRP A 243 0.99 -4.41 12.28
C TRP A 243 1.77 -3.18 12.77
N LYS A 244 1.15 -2.35 13.63
CA LYS A 244 1.78 -1.18 14.23
C LYS A 244 2.93 -1.53 15.17
N VAL A 245 2.87 -2.66 15.89
CA VAL A 245 3.97 -3.08 16.77
C VAL A 245 5.25 -3.31 15.97
N PHE A 246 5.13 -3.90 14.77
CA PHE A 246 6.27 -4.09 13.88
C PHE A 246 6.77 -2.77 13.29
N CYS A 247 5.87 -1.82 13.00
CA CYS A 247 6.24 -0.46 12.59
C CYS A 247 6.96 0.29 13.72
N ASP A 248 6.44 0.23 14.94
CA ASP A 248 7.02 0.86 16.13
C ASP A 248 8.44 0.34 16.37
N ASN A 249 8.63 -0.98 16.29
CA ASN A 249 9.95 -1.61 16.38
C ASN A 249 10.95 -1.05 15.34
N TYR A 250 10.49 -0.78 14.12
CA TYR A 250 11.32 -0.21 13.06
C TYR A 250 11.63 1.30 13.27
N LEU A 251 10.77 2.02 13.99
CA LEU A 251 10.75 3.48 14.07
C LEU A 251 11.38 4.06 15.34
N ASP A 252 12.05 3.21 16.14
CA ASP A 252 12.54 3.59 17.46
C ASP A 252 13.92 4.27 17.47
N GLY A 253 14.45 4.68 16.30
CA GLY A 253 15.75 5.35 16.21
C GLY A 253 16.94 4.43 16.52
N GLY A 254 16.76 3.12 16.40
CA GLY A 254 17.77 2.13 16.75
C GLY A 254 17.92 1.91 18.25
N TYR A 255 16.92 2.28 19.05
CA TYR A 255 16.99 2.22 20.51
C TYR A 255 17.07 0.78 21.04
N HIS A 256 16.31 -0.15 20.45
CA HIS A 256 16.38 -1.58 20.80
C HIS A 256 17.64 -2.28 20.26
N VAL A 257 18.25 -1.76 19.18
CA VAL A 257 19.32 -2.42 18.43
C VAL A 257 20.50 -2.90 19.30
N PRO A 258 21.11 -2.09 20.19
CA PRO A 258 22.22 -2.56 21.03
C PRO A 258 21.84 -3.65 22.05
N TYR A 259 20.55 -3.79 22.38
CA TYR A 259 20.06 -4.77 23.35
C TYR A 259 19.56 -6.05 22.68
N ALA A 260 18.95 -5.92 21.50
CA ALA A 260 18.31 -7.01 20.77
C ALA A 260 19.20 -7.62 19.69
N HIS A 261 19.99 -6.80 19.00
CA HIS A 261 20.72 -7.18 17.80
C HIS A 261 22.22 -6.94 17.97
N GLY A 262 22.85 -7.70 18.88
CA GLY A 262 24.27 -7.51 19.19
C GLY A 262 25.19 -7.56 17.95
N ALA A 263 24.88 -8.42 16.97
CA ALA A 263 25.61 -8.48 15.71
C ALA A 263 25.44 -7.20 14.85
N LEU A 264 24.20 -6.72 14.68
CA LEU A 264 23.92 -5.48 13.94
C LEU A 264 24.53 -4.27 14.63
N ALA A 265 24.38 -4.17 15.96
CA ALA A 265 24.90 -3.07 16.76
C ALA A 265 26.42 -2.92 16.63
N SER A 266 27.14 -4.04 16.53
CA SER A 266 28.60 -4.04 16.38
C SER A 266 29.08 -3.40 15.05
N GLY A 267 28.22 -3.41 14.04
CA GLY A 267 28.51 -2.82 12.73
C GLY A 267 28.08 -1.35 12.58
N LEU A 268 27.45 -0.74 13.59
CA LEU A 268 26.86 0.60 13.52
C LEU A 268 27.51 1.56 14.52
N GLN A 269 27.73 2.81 14.10
CA GLN A 269 28.11 3.90 14.99
C GLN A 269 26.85 4.56 15.56
N LEU A 270 26.25 3.95 16.58
CA LEU A 270 24.95 4.38 17.12
C LEU A 270 24.89 5.85 17.59
N GLN A 271 26.03 6.48 17.91
CA GLN A 271 26.07 7.91 18.25
C GLN A 271 25.87 8.84 17.03
N SER A 272 26.02 8.30 15.81
CA SER A 272 25.78 9.02 14.55
C SER A 272 24.33 8.92 14.07
N TYR A 273 23.46 8.23 14.82
CA TYR A 273 22.10 7.97 14.40
C TYR A 273 21.30 9.28 14.29
N GLU A 274 20.69 9.50 13.14
CA GLU A 274 19.91 10.70 12.83
C GLU A 274 18.56 10.29 12.25
N THR A 275 17.51 11.03 12.63
CA THR A 275 16.15 10.85 12.10
C THR A 275 15.67 12.13 11.46
N LEU A 276 15.17 12.03 10.23
CA LEU A 276 14.53 13.11 9.47
C LEU A 276 13.07 12.74 9.21
N THR A 277 12.15 13.66 9.45
CA THR A 277 10.71 13.47 9.17
C THR A 277 10.26 14.37 8.02
N TYR A 278 9.48 13.80 7.12
CA TYR A 278 8.82 14.42 5.98
C TYR A 278 7.31 14.21 6.10
N GLU A 279 6.52 14.65 5.13
CA GLU A 279 5.05 14.68 5.22
C GLU A 279 4.43 13.29 5.48
N ARG A 280 4.93 12.25 4.81
CA ARG A 280 4.47 10.85 4.94
C ARG A 280 5.61 9.85 5.09
N VAL A 281 6.82 10.35 5.28
CA VAL A 281 8.05 9.54 5.28
C VAL A 281 8.90 9.92 6.48
N SER A 282 9.54 8.94 7.13
CA SER A 282 10.67 9.20 8.02
C SER A 282 11.90 8.46 7.53
N VAL A 283 13.05 9.11 7.60
CA VAL A 283 14.34 8.56 7.16
C VAL A 283 15.29 8.56 8.34
N GLN A 284 15.71 7.37 8.74
CA GLN A 284 16.68 7.11 9.78
C GLN A 284 18.03 6.76 9.12
N ARG A 285 19.14 7.30 9.63
CA ARG A 285 20.47 7.09 9.06
C ARG A 285 21.49 6.87 10.15
N CYS A 286 22.44 5.99 9.89
CA CYS A 286 23.54 5.70 10.79
C CYS A 286 24.81 5.43 9.97
N GLU A 287 25.94 5.95 10.43
CA GLU A 287 27.24 5.57 9.89
C GLU A 287 27.61 4.18 10.37
N SER A 288 28.34 3.43 9.54
CA SER A 288 28.82 2.10 9.89
C SER A 288 30.17 2.18 10.57
N ALA A 289 30.47 1.22 11.45
CA ALA A 289 31.81 1.09 12.03
C ALA A 289 32.82 0.65 10.94
N PRO A 290 34.07 1.14 10.94
CA PRO A 290 35.09 0.68 10.01
C PRO A 290 35.32 -0.83 10.17
N SER A 291 35.23 -1.60 9.08
CA SER A 291 35.67 -3.00 9.07
C SER A 291 37.19 -3.07 8.98
N GLU A 292 37.87 -3.62 9.99
CA GLU A 292 39.31 -3.94 9.92
C GLU A 292 39.59 -5.28 9.19
N SER A 293 38.55 -6.00 8.77
CA SER A 293 38.66 -7.30 8.09
C SER A 293 38.33 -7.22 6.59
N ASP A 294 39.06 -7.99 5.79
CA ASP A 294 38.81 -8.28 4.35
C ASP A 294 37.53 -9.10 4.11
N ASP A 295 36.74 -9.35 5.15
CA ASP A 295 35.47 -10.07 5.09
C ASP A 295 34.32 -9.21 4.55
N PHE A 296 33.27 -9.89 4.11
CA PHE A 296 32.07 -9.32 3.49
C PHE A 296 31.48 -8.13 4.28
N GLU A 297 31.62 -6.91 3.76
CA GLU A 297 31.08 -5.68 4.37
C GLU A 297 29.60 -5.49 4.00
N ARG A 298 28.69 -5.97 4.88
CA ARG A 298 27.23 -5.85 4.69
C ARG A 298 26.75 -4.40 4.67
N LEU A 299 27.19 -3.59 5.63
CA LEU A 299 26.60 -2.27 5.88
C LEU A 299 27.14 -1.16 4.96
N GLY A 300 28.30 -1.38 4.34
CA GLY A 300 29.05 -0.33 3.66
C GLY A 300 29.31 0.86 4.58
N THR A 301 29.46 2.06 4.02
CA THR A 301 29.80 3.26 4.81
C THR A 301 28.64 3.85 5.61
N LYS A 302 27.39 3.67 5.14
CA LYS A 302 26.17 4.23 5.76
C LYS A 302 24.98 3.30 5.57
N ALA A 303 24.14 3.21 6.60
CA ALA A 303 22.83 2.59 6.55
C ALA A 303 21.74 3.68 6.47
N LEU A 304 20.73 3.46 5.62
CA LEU A 304 19.55 4.30 5.49
C LEU A 304 18.31 3.42 5.62
N TYR A 305 17.41 3.81 6.53
CA TYR A 305 16.17 3.13 6.82
C TYR A 305 15.04 4.15 6.61
N ALA A 306 14.29 4.02 5.51
CA ALA A 306 13.12 4.86 5.27
C ALA A 306 11.85 4.09 5.65
N PHE A 307 10.93 4.78 6.28
CA PHE A 307 9.57 4.31 6.50
C PHE A 307 8.64 5.20 5.69
N VAL A 308 7.89 4.60 4.79
CA VAL A 308 6.84 5.23 3.99
C VAL A 308 5.50 4.81 4.59
N TYR A 309 4.78 5.80 5.10
CA TYR A 309 3.49 5.59 5.72
C TYR A 309 2.49 4.95 4.73
N PRO A 310 1.68 3.96 5.16
CA PRO A 310 1.51 3.54 6.56
C PRO A 310 2.43 2.42 7.01
N ASN A 311 3.01 1.61 6.13
CA ASN A 311 3.50 0.29 6.52
C ASN A 311 4.64 -0.26 5.65
N PHE A 312 5.31 0.59 4.88
CA PHE A 312 6.33 0.16 3.93
C PHE A 312 7.71 0.67 4.37
N MET A 313 8.68 -0.22 4.48
CA MET A 313 10.04 0.14 4.85
C MET A 313 11.00 -0.11 3.70
N ILE A 314 12.00 0.76 3.57
CA ILE A 314 13.09 0.64 2.60
C ILE A 314 14.40 0.68 3.40
N ASN A 315 15.16 -0.39 3.30
CA ASN A 315 16.44 -0.58 3.96
C ASN A 315 17.56 -0.56 2.93
N ARG A 316 18.49 0.39 3.05
CA ARG A 316 19.64 0.52 2.16
C ARG A 316 20.92 0.43 2.97
N TYR A 317 21.75 -0.56 2.61
CA TYR A 317 23.05 -0.85 3.23
C TYR A 317 24.09 -1.06 2.15
N GLY A 318 25.22 -0.35 2.12
CA GLY A 318 26.31 -0.62 1.16
C GLY A 318 25.83 -0.77 -0.30
N PRO A 319 25.92 -1.95 -0.95
CA PRO A 319 25.32 -2.24 -2.27
C PRO A 319 23.96 -2.98 -2.21
N TRP A 320 23.42 -3.25 -1.02
CA TRP A 320 22.20 -4.03 -0.80
C TRP A 320 20.98 -3.16 -0.50
N MET A 321 19.83 -3.64 -0.93
CA MET A 321 18.53 -3.06 -0.60
C MET A 321 17.58 -4.18 -0.25
N ASP A 322 16.86 -4.02 0.85
CA ASP A 322 15.67 -4.81 1.15
C ASP A 322 14.52 -3.87 1.52
N THR A 323 13.30 -4.39 1.50
CA THR A 323 12.09 -3.66 1.84
C THR A 323 11.27 -4.49 2.77
N ASN A 324 10.44 -3.88 3.61
CA ASN A 324 9.41 -4.54 4.41
C ASN A 324 8.04 -4.05 4.01
N LEU A 325 7.03 -4.90 4.15
CA LEU A 325 5.63 -4.49 4.01
C LEU A 325 4.80 -5.16 5.10
N ALA A 326 4.42 -4.40 6.12
CA ALA A 326 3.60 -4.90 7.22
C ALA A 326 2.11 -4.91 6.87
N VAL A 327 1.58 -6.05 6.42
CA VAL A 327 0.16 -6.20 6.03
C VAL A 327 -0.66 -6.74 7.21
N PRO A 328 -1.72 -6.06 7.67
CA PRO A 328 -2.57 -6.58 8.74
C PRO A 328 -3.34 -7.83 8.29
N LEU A 329 -3.32 -8.88 9.12
CA LEU A 329 -4.08 -10.12 8.97
C LEU A 329 -5.16 -10.29 10.06
N GLY A 330 -5.08 -9.50 11.13
CA GLY A 330 -5.97 -9.48 12.28
C GLY A 330 -5.49 -8.44 13.29
N SER A 331 -6.24 -8.21 14.38
CA SER A 331 -5.87 -7.17 15.35
C SER A 331 -4.53 -7.46 16.05
N THR A 332 -4.10 -8.72 16.06
CA THR A 332 -2.87 -9.18 16.70
C THR A 332 -2.01 -10.01 15.75
N LYS A 333 -2.18 -9.84 14.43
CA LYS A 333 -1.46 -10.63 13.43
C LYS A 333 -1.16 -9.81 12.18
N CYS A 334 0.07 -9.87 11.69
CA CYS A 334 0.47 -9.25 10.41
C CYS A 334 1.35 -10.18 9.56
N LYS A 335 1.55 -9.77 8.31
CA LYS A 335 2.50 -10.36 7.36
C LYS A 335 3.60 -9.36 7.06
N ASP A 336 4.84 -9.81 6.97
CA ASP A 336 5.97 -9.00 6.49
C ASP A 336 6.66 -9.65 5.27
N ASP A 337 7.29 -8.83 4.42
CA ASP A 337 7.85 -9.20 3.11
C ASP A 337 9.24 -8.60 2.90
N LYS A 338 10.32 -9.42 2.86
CA LYS A 338 11.71 -9.00 2.57
C LYS A 338 12.40 -9.81 1.47
N ASN A 339 13.34 -9.20 0.75
CA ASN A 339 14.09 -9.79 -0.38
C ASN A 339 15.62 -9.70 -0.18
N PHE A 340 16.40 -10.78 -0.40
CA PHE A 340 17.84 -10.78 -0.04
C PHE A 340 18.76 -11.81 -0.80
N ILE A 341 20.09 -11.57 -0.88
CA ILE A 341 21.24 -12.44 -1.30
C ILE A 341 21.84 -13.36 -0.19
N GLU A 342 22.06 -14.65 -0.46
CA GLU A 342 22.44 -15.71 0.51
C GLU A 342 23.27 -15.36 1.79
N ARG A 343 24.34 -14.54 1.73
CA ARG A 343 25.13 -14.17 2.93
C ARG A 343 24.46 -13.18 3.85
N SER A 344 24.10 -12.00 3.37
CA SER A 344 23.33 -11.08 4.21
C SER A 344 21.85 -11.49 4.33
N LEU A 345 21.45 -12.62 3.70
CA LEU A 345 20.12 -13.23 3.84
C LEU A 345 20.04 -13.78 5.23
N LYS A 346 21.11 -14.47 5.63
CA LYS A 346 21.28 -14.99 6.96
C LYS A 346 21.30 -13.89 8.01
N ASP A 347 22.05 -12.81 7.78
CA ASP A 347 22.15 -11.72 8.76
C ASP A 347 20.85 -10.88 8.84
N SER A 348 20.12 -10.71 7.73
CA SER A 348 18.80 -10.05 7.73
C SER A 348 17.72 -10.96 8.33
N GLU A 349 17.77 -12.27 8.04
CA GLU A 349 16.89 -13.28 8.63
C GLU A 349 17.08 -13.39 10.15
N GLN A 350 18.31 -13.34 10.63
CA GLN A 350 18.58 -13.34 12.06
C GLN A 350 17.92 -12.13 12.74
N VAL A 351 18.18 -10.91 12.25
CA VAL A 351 17.56 -9.68 12.79
C VAL A 351 16.04 -9.77 12.72
N GLN A 352 15.49 -10.26 11.61
CA GLN A 352 14.04 -10.44 11.47
C GLN A 352 13.45 -11.42 12.50
N ILE A 353 14.12 -12.52 12.81
CA ILE A 353 13.66 -13.49 13.82
C ILE A 353 13.73 -12.87 15.23
N GLU A 354 14.78 -12.10 15.50
CA GLU A 354 14.94 -11.33 16.74
C GLU A 354 13.78 -10.32 16.89
N ASP A 355 13.47 -9.57 15.83
CA ASP A 355 12.35 -8.62 15.76
C ASP A 355 10.99 -9.30 15.97
N ILE A 356 10.75 -10.43 15.30
CA ILE A 356 9.51 -11.22 15.48
C ILE A 356 9.34 -11.60 16.95
N THR A 357 10.41 -12.07 17.59
CA THR A 357 10.37 -12.48 19.00
C THR A 357 10.01 -11.31 19.92
N LEU A 358 10.59 -10.12 19.66
CA LEU A 358 10.27 -8.89 20.40
C LEU A 358 8.82 -8.46 20.17
N CYS A 359 8.41 -8.35 18.91
CA CYS A 359 7.08 -7.87 18.53
C CYS A 359 5.96 -8.76 19.11
N GLU A 360 6.13 -10.09 19.07
CA GLU A 360 5.18 -11.02 19.70
C GLU A 360 5.19 -10.90 21.23
N GLY A 361 6.36 -10.61 21.82
CA GLY A 361 6.47 -10.30 23.25
C GLY A 361 5.73 -9.03 23.64
N VAL A 362 5.92 -7.95 22.88
CA VAL A 362 5.24 -6.66 23.05
C VAL A 362 3.73 -6.84 22.89
N GLN A 363 3.27 -7.56 21.87
CA GLN A 363 1.83 -7.82 21.69
C GLN A 363 1.20 -8.48 22.92
N ARG A 364 1.83 -9.52 23.49
CA ARG A 364 1.34 -10.15 24.72
C ARG A 364 1.36 -9.19 25.91
N GLY A 365 2.33 -8.28 25.96
CA GLY A 365 2.41 -7.23 26.97
C GLY A 365 1.27 -6.22 26.86
N LEU A 366 0.93 -5.79 25.63
CA LEU A 366 -0.17 -4.86 25.34
C LEU A 366 -1.55 -5.41 25.72
N GLU A 367 -1.72 -6.73 25.70
CA GLU A 367 -2.94 -7.41 26.14
C GLU A 367 -3.06 -7.51 27.67
N SER A 368 -1.99 -7.24 28.41
CA SER A 368 -2.00 -7.28 29.87
C SER A 368 -2.81 -6.11 30.44
N PRO A 369 -3.75 -6.35 31.38
CA PRO A 369 -4.48 -5.27 32.05
C PRO A 369 -3.59 -4.29 32.84
N ALA A 370 -2.32 -4.64 33.06
CA ALA A 370 -1.34 -3.80 33.74
C ALA A 370 -0.75 -2.70 32.86
N TYR A 371 -0.94 -2.75 31.54
CA TYR A 371 -0.38 -1.79 30.60
C TYR A 371 -1.48 -1.09 29.80
N SER A 372 -1.31 0.22 29.59
CA SER A 372 -2.22 1.02 28.76
C SER A 372 -1.44 1.95 27.85
N ILE A 373 -0.48 2.71 28.38
CA ILE A 373 0.32 3.69 27.63
C ILE A 373 1.78 3.64 28.07
N GLY A 374 2.67 4.07 27.17
CA GLY A 374 4.10 4.25 27.40
C GLY A 374 4.53 5.71 27.20
N ARG A 375 5.85 5.93 27.18
CA ARG A 375 6.48 7.24 26.93
C ARG A 375 7.50 7.09 25.83
N TYR A 376 7.59 8.10 24.97
CA TYR A 376 8.67 8.16 23.99
C TYR A 376 9.98 8.59 24.66
N ALA A 377 11.09 8.08 24.15
CA ALA A 377 12.44 8.57 24.33
C ALA A 377 12.71 9.65 23.27
N PRO A 378 12.66 10.95 23.61
CA PRO A 378 12.59 12.02 22.60
C PRO A 378 13.82 12.12 21.70
N SER A 379 14.97 11.61 22.16
CA SER A 379 16.22 11.61 21.41
C SER A 379 16.26 10.59 20.26
N VAL A 380 15.38 9.58 20.26
CA VAL A 380 15.46 8.44 19.33
C VAL A 380 14.10 8.06 18.73
N GLU A 381 13.01 8.14 19.46
CA GLU A 381 11.68 7.69 19.02
C GLU A 381 10.84 8.78 18.31
N MET A 382 11.50 9.78 17.71
CA MET A 382 10.81 10.85 16.98
C MET A 382 10.04 10.33 15.76
N ALA A 383 10.59 9.34 15.04
CA ALA A 383 9.93 8.74 13.89
C ALA A 383 8.68 7.94 14.29
N MET A 384 8.74 7.23 15.43
CA MET A 384 7.59 6.51 15.99
C MET A 384 6.46 7.46 16.39
N HIS A 385 6.77 8.55 17.09
CA HIS A 385 5.78 9.57 17.41
C HIS A 385 5.17 10.21 16.16
N HIS A 386 6.00 10.53 15.15
CA HIS A 386 5.54 11.05 13.87
C HIS A 386 4.56 10.09 13.18
N PHE A 387 4.85 8.78 13.17
CA PHE A 387 3.94 7.75 12.67
C PHE A 387 2.59 7.74 13.40
N HIS A 388 2.60 7.82 14.73
CA HIS A 388 1.36 7.90 15.51
C HIS A 388 0.54 9.16 15.24
N CYS A 389 1.19 10.30 15.00
CA CYS A 389 0.52 11.54 14.59
C CYS A 389 -0.16 11.40 13.21
N LEU A 390 0.51 10.75 12.25
CA LEU A 390 -0.08 10.48 10.92
C LEU A 390 -1.28 9.53 11.02
N LEU A 391 -1.17 8.47 11.85
CA LEU A 391 -2.29 7.59 12.14
C LEU A 391 -3.47 8.36 12.71
N HIS A 392 -3.25 9.12 13.79
CA HIS A 392 -4.29 9.93 14.41
C HIS A 392 -4.97 10.86 13.39
N ALA A 393 -4.20 11.51 12.53
CA ALA A 393 -4.73 12.40 11.50
C ALA A 393 -5.69 11.69 10.53
N ASN A 394 -5.42 10.45 10.14
CA ASN A 394 -6.34 9.67 9.30
C ASN A 394 -7.55 9.12 10.07
N LEU A 395 -7.37 8.78 11.34
CA LEU A 395 -8.40 8.14 12.17
C LEU A 395 -9.42 9.14 12.75
N SER A 396 -9.09 10.43 12.79
CA SER A 396 -9.90 11.49 13.41
C SER A 396 -10.96 12.13 12.50
N ILE A 397 -11.10 11.67 11.25
CA ILE A 397 -11.90 12.33 10.20
C ILE A 397 -13.35 11.85 10.16
#